data_AF-A0A968SIN0-F1
#
_entry.id   AF-A0A968SIN0-F1
#
_cell.length_a   1.000
_cell.length_b   1.000
_cell.length_c   1.000
_cell.angle_alpha   90.00
_cell.angle_beta   90.00
_cell.angle_gamma   90.00
#
_symmetry.space_group_name_H-M   'P 1'
#
loop_
_entity.id
_entity.type
_entity.pdbx_description
1 polymer ?
#
loop_
_entity_poly.entity_id
_entity_poly.type
_entity_poly.pdbx_seq_one_letter_code
_entity_poly.pdbx_strand_id
1 'polypeptide(L)' 'MCCSNISTKVALDRYIEVTPEVRGGKPCIAGRWITFADVAIAYLRLGQSLEETKASN' A
#
# COMPACT_ATOMS: atom_id res chain seq x y z
N MET A 1 20.00 -13.24 16.49
CA MET A 1 18.54 -13.20 16.32
C MET A 1 18.22 -13.21 14.83
N CYS A 2 17.46 -14.19 14.37
CA CYS A 2 17.10 -14.33 12.96
C CYS A 2 16.14 -13.19 12.55
N CYS A 3 16.54 -12.40 11.56
CA CYS A 3 15.65 -11.45 10.90
C CYS A 3 14.59 -12.25 10.14
N SER A 4 13.40 -12.35 10.73
CA SER A 4 12.25 -12.98 10.08
C SER A 4 11.88 -12.17 8.85
N ASN A 5 12.12 -12.75 7.69
CA ASN A 5 11.59 -12.30 6.40
C ASN A 5 10.05 -12.28 6.54
N ILE A 6 9.49 -11.12 6.89
CA ILE A 6 8.04 -10.99 7.03
C ILE A 6 7.46 -11.20 5.64
N SER A 7 6.69 -12.27 5.48
CA SER A 7 6.07 -12.61 4.21
C SER A 7 5.17 -11.45 3.80
N THR A 8 5.65 -10.63 2.86
CA THR A 8 5.08 -9.34 2.44
C THR A 8 3.61 -9.45 2.01
N LYS A 9 3.21 -10.66 1.60
CA LYS A 9 1.84 -11.01 1.23
C LYS A 9 0.85 -10.86 2.39
N VAL A 10 1.21 -11.32 3.60
CA VAL A 10 0.31 -11.32 4.78
C VAL A 10 0.07 -9.92 5.33
N ALA A 11 1.06 -9.03 5.18
CA ALA A 11 0.91 -7.64 5.59
C ALA A 11 -0.01 -6.88 4.62
N LEU A 12 0.09 -7.15 3.32
CA LEU A 12 -0.63 -6.39 2.29
C LEU A 12 -2.15 -6.59 2.37
N ASP A 13 -2.61 -7.81 2.62
CA ASP A 13 -4.03 -8.15 2.72
C ASP A 13 -4.75 -7.43 3.88
N ARG A 14 -4.01 -6.90 4.87
CA ARG A 14 -4.59 -6.10 5.96
C ARG A 14 -4.88 -4.66 5.58
N TYR A 15 -4.18 -4.14 4.57
CA TYR A 15 -4.23 -2.73 4.19
C TYR A 15 -4.88 -2.50 2.84
N ILE A 16 -4.99 -3.53 2.00
CA ILE A 16 -5.57 -3.47 0.68
C ILE A 16 -6.76 -4.42 0.59
N GLU A 17 -7.93 -3.88 0.32
CA GLU A 17 -9.17 -4.63 0.11
C GLU A 17 -9.59 -4.50 -1.37
N VAL A 18 -10.07 -5.60 -1.93
CA VAL A 18 -10.63 -5.62 -3.29
C VAL A 18 -12.11 -5.96 -3.16
N THR A 19 -12.96 -4.95 -3.25
CA THR A 19 -14.42 -5.13 -3.21
C THR A 19 -14.97 -4.92 -4.63
N PRO A 20 -15.63 -5.92 -5.24
CA PRO A 20 -16.10 -5.82 -6.63
C PRO A 20 -17.09 -4.66 -6.83
N GLU A 21 -17.84 -4.30 -5.80
CA GLU A 21 -18.80 -3.19 -5.80
C GLU A 21 -18.13 -1.81 -5.70
N VAL A 22 -16.88 -1.75 -5.23
CA VAL A 22 -16.15 -0.49 -5.00
C VAL A 22 -15.22 -0.23 -6.18
N ARG A 23 -15.43 0.90 -6.87
CA ARG A 23 -14.58 1.39 -7.97
C ARG A 23 -14.32 0.37 -9.10
N GLY A 24 -15.21 -0.62 -9.26
CA GLY A 24 -15.12 -1.67 -10.27
C GLY A 24 -14.14 -2.79 -9.94
N GLY A 25 -14.03 -3.17 -8.66
CA GLY A 25 -13.09 -4.23 -8.23
C GLY A 25 -11.63 -3.79 -8.22
N LYS A 26 -11.38 -2.48 -8.15
CA LYS A 26 -10.03 -1.96 -8.04
C LYS A 26 -9.52 -2.07 -6.60
N PRO A 27 -8.22 -2.36 -6.40
CA PRO A 27 -7.64 -2.39 -5.07
C PRO A 27 -7.81 -1.03 -4.37
N CYS A 28 -8.43 -1.07 -3.20
CA CYS A 28 -8.70 0.09 -2.35
C CYS A 28 -7.98 -0.08 -1.01
N ILE A 29 -7.64 1.02 -0.35
CA ILE A 29 -7.11 0.96 1.01
C ILE A 29 -8.23 0.53 1.95
N ALA A 30 -7.98 -0.48 2.77
CA ALA A 30 -8.94 -1.04 3.71
C ALA A 30 -9.59 0.06 4.56
N GLY A 31 -10.92 0.04 4.65
CA GLY A 31 -11.69 1.05 5.39
C GLY A 31 -11.66 2.48 4.81
N ARG A 32 -11.16 2.67 3.58
CA ARG A 32 -11.13 3.98 2.89
C ARG A 32 -11.68 3.88 1.47
N TRP A 33 -12.34 4.94 1.03
CA TRP A 33 -12.84 5.10 -0.34
C TRP A 33 -11.76 5.64 -1.30
N ILE A 34 -10.51 5.23 -1.09
CA ILE A 34 -9.33 5.70 -1.84
C ILE A 34 -8.72 4.49 -2.55
N THR A 35 -8.54 4.59 -3.87
CA THR A 35 -7.90 3.50 -4.61
C THR A 35 -6.39 3.52 -4.41
N PHE A 36 -5.75 2.36 -4.49
CA PHE A 36 -4.30 2.27 -4.47
C PHE A 36 -3.65 3.08 -5.60
N ALA A 37 -4.32 3.16 -6.76
CA ALA A 37 -3.89 3.97 -7.90
C ALA A 37 -3.87 5.47 -7.58
N ASP A 38 -4.88 5.99 -6.88
CA ASP A 38 -4.91 7.39 -6.46
C ASP A 38 -3.72 7.74 -5.55
N VAL A 39 -3.38 6.83 -4.63
CA VAL A 39 -2.21 6.99 -3.75
C VAL A 39 -0.91 6.92 -4.53
N ALA A 40 -0.77 5.99 -5.46
CA ALA A 40 0.42 5.90 -6.32
C ALA A 40 0.60 7.18 -7.16
N ILE A 41 -0.48 7.74 -7.71
CA ILE A 41 -0.44 9.01 -8.45
C ILE A 41 -0.07 10.16 -7.52
N ALA A 42 -0.67 10.24 -6.33
CA ALA A 42 -0.34 11.26 -5.35
C ALA A 42 1.14 11.19 -4.95
N TYR A 43 1.65 9.98 -4.73
CA TYR A 43 3.05 9.72 -4.40
C TYR A 43 4.01 10.23 -5.49
N LEU A 44 3.73 9.88 -6.74
CA LEU A 44 4.50 10.34 -7.90
C LEU A 44 4.45 11.86 -8.07
N ARG A 45 3.29 12.48 -7.81
CA ARG A 45 3.11 13.94 -7.92
C ARG A 45 3.76 14.72 -6.79
N LEU A 46 3.77 14.16 -5.58
CA LEU A 46 4.38 14.78 -4.40
C LEU A 46 5.91 14.65 -4.39
N GLY A 47 6.50 13.93 -5.35
CA GLY A 47 7.95 13.77 -5.46
C GLY A 47 8.57 13.06 -4.24
N GLN A 48 7.75 12.41 -3.42
CA GLN A 48 8.25 11.61 -2.31
C GLN A 48 8.89 10.37 -2.92
N SER A 49 10.22 10.29 -2.87
CA SER A 49 10.94 9.09 -3.30
C SER A 49 10.83 8.02 -2.21
N LEU A 50 10.62 6.77 -2.59
CA LEU A 50 10.55 5.63 -1.64
C LEU A 50 11.89 5.39 -0.94
N GLU A 51 12.96 5.98 -1.46
CA GLU A 51 14.30 6.03 -0.87
C GLU A 51 14.33 6.57 0.57
N GLU A 52 13.33 7.35 1.01
CA GLU A 52 13.31 7.93 2.37
C GLU A 52 12.83 6.94 3.46
N THR A 53 12.62 5.66 3.12
CA THR A 53 12.20 4.61 4.05
C THR A 53 13.30 3.62 4.43
N LYS A 54 14.57 4.05 4.40
CA LYS A 54 15.70 3.32 5.03
C LYS A 54 16.68 4.27 5.73
N ALA A 55 16.22 4.96 6.78
CA ALA A 55 17.10 5.70 7.68
C ALA A 55 16.64 5.57 9.14
N SER A 56 16.65 4.35 9.67
CA SER A 56 16.91 4.07 11.09
C SER A 56 16.89 2.57 11.36
N ASN A 57 18.08 1.98 11.38
CA ASN A 57 18.50 1.06 12.43
C ASN A 57 20.02 1.03 12.49
#